data_AF-A0A329RXM1-F1
#
_entry.id   AF-A0A329RXM1-F1
#
_cell.length_a   1.000
_cell.length_b   1.000
_cell.length_c   1.000
_cell.angle_alpha   90.00
_cell.angle_beta   90.00
_cell.angle_gamma   90.00
#
_symmetry.space_group_name_H-M   'P 1'
#
loop_
_entity.id
_entity.type
_entity.pdbx_description
1 polymer ?
#
loop_
_entity_poly.entity_id
_entity_poly.type
_entity_poly.pdbx_seq_one_letter_code
_entity_poly.pdbx_strand_id
1 'polypeptide(L)'
;MENEWLHALGAVGLASVHNLPRRGKVLSSLVMLSSMSHKIAARYECDGKEVPRVLWRVRYTGQSLKARAKPAFKTKKQFKRAVELHLNWSNRIPTPFVALFGTREHAVNWAKSHFELGYDDVFLLKIDASKLGPIFQVRYLVQDSDIHTLLPESMYNDEFLVLRKITRRSIIRETYLSCIDEYSSEDSVRRSSEESNEDEDVLVG
;
A
#
# COMPACT_ATOMS: atom_id res chain seq x y z
N MET A 1 53.78 -27.47 41.30
CA MET A 1 53.52 -26.56 40.17
C MET A 1 52.22 -25.80 40.46
N GLU A 2 52.14 -24.88 41.42
CA GLU A 2 53.03 -23.72 41.70
C GLU A 2 53.18 -22.89 40.41
N ASN A 3 52.76 -21.62 40.30
CA ASN A 3 53.06 -20.50 41.20
C ASN A 3 51.99 -19.38 41.21
N GLU A 4 51.72 -18.85 42.41
CA GLU A 4 51.32 -17.45 42.72
C GLU A 4 52.49 -16.48 42.35
N TRP A 5 52.32 -15.18 42.06
CA TRP A 5 52.24 -14.00 42.93
C TRP A 5 52.12 -12.76 42.00
N LEU A 6 51.11 -11.88 42.08
CA LEU A 6 50.92 -10.68 42.93
C LEU A 6 51.72 -9.41 42.57
N HIS A 7 51.03 -8.26 42.77
CA HIS A 7 51.40 -6.83 42.75
C HIS A 7 51.26 -6.07 41.42
N ALA A 8 50.89 -4.78 41.39
CA ALA A 8 49.89 -3.95 42.06
C ALA A 8 50.02 -2.53 41.44
N LEU A 9 48.88 -1.82 41.38
CA LEU A 9 48.71 -0.35 41.35
C LEU A 9 49.11 0.46 40.10
N GLY A 10 48.09 1.08 39.49
CA GLY A 10 48.18 2.28 38.67
C GLY A 10 46.78 2.89 38.53
N ALA A 11 46.52 3.97 39.27
CA ALA A 11 45.26 4.69 39.30
C ALA A 11 45.06 5.61 38.08
N VAL A 12 43.80 6.04 37.92
CA VAL A 12 43.30 7.21 37.18
C VAL A 12 42.94 7.00 35.71
N GLY A 13 41.64 7.17 35.43
CA GLY A 13 41.13 7.37 34.08
C GLY A 13 39.62 7.19 34.01
N LEU A 14 38.85 8.16 34.53
CA LEU A 14 37.43 8.33 34.21
C LEU A 14 37.28 8.42 32.68
N ALA A 15 36.93 7.30 32.05
CA ALA A 15 36.66 7.27 30.62
C ALA A 15 35.36 8.01 30.35
N SER A 16 35.54 9.15 29.70
CA SER A 16 34.53 10.08 29.20
C SER A 16 33.35 9.36 28.56
N VAL A 17 32.15 9.71 29.04
CA VAL A 17 30.87 9.32 28.48
C VAL A 17 30.84 9.71 27.01
N HIS A 18 30.97 8.72 26.12
CA HIS A 18 30.77 8.93 24.70
C HIS A 18 29.39 9.55 24.48
N ASN A 19 29.42 10.73 23.84
CA ASN A 19 28.29 11.52 23.40
C ASN A 19 27.23 10.64 22.68
N LEU A 20 26.26 10.14 23.42
CA LEU A 20 24.97 9.77 22.87
C LEU A 20 24.34 11.06 22.34
N PRO A 21 23.98 11.14 21.04
CA PRO A 21 23.39 12.35 20.50
C PRO A 21 22.12 12.66 21.29
N ARG A 22 22.09 13.86 21.90
CA ARG A 22 20.96 14.38 22.69
C ARG A 22 19.66 14.04 21.97
N ARG A 23 18.80 13.26 22.62
CA ARG A 23 17.51 12.75 22.12
C ARG A 23 16.70 13.83 21.36
N GLY A 24 16.77 15.10 21.80
CA GLY A 24 16.13 16.24 21.13
C GLY A 24 16.65 16.60 19.72
N LYS A 25 17.95 16.42 19.41
CA LYS A 25 18.51 16.70 18.06
C LYS A 25 18.04 15.65 17.03
N VAL A 26 17.94 14.39 17.45
CA VAL A 26 17.47 13.28 16.60
C VAL A 26 15.97 13.44 16.29
N LEU A 27 15.17 13.78 17.30
CA LEU A 27 13.74 14.07 17.12
C LEU A 27 13.50 15.26 16.17
N SER A 28 14.23 16.37 16.34
CA SER A 28 14.14 17.52 15.44
C SER A 28 14.52 17.17 13.99
N SER A 29 15.64 16.47 13.79
CA SER A 29 16.08 16.00 12.47
C SER A 29 15.07 15.07 11.79
N LEU A 30 14.50 14.12 12.54
CA LEU A 30 13.50 13.17 12.02
C LEU A 30 12.19 13.88 11.63
N VAL A 31 11.75 14.86 12.43
CA VAL A 31 10.57 15.68 12.14
C VAL A 31 10.80 16.54 10.90
N MET A 32 11.98 17.15 10.76
CA MET A 32 12.35 17.94 9.57
C MET A 32 12.46 17.08 8.32
N LEU A 33 13.04 15.87 8.41
CA LEU A 33 13.13 14.93 7.29
C LEU A 33 11.74 14.44 6.85
N SER A 34 10.86 14.18 7.82
CA SER A 34 9.46 13.87 7.58
C SER A 34 8.77 15.04 6.89
N SER A 35 8.91 16.27 7.38
CA SER A 35 8.34 17.49 6.79
C SER A 35 8.81 17.69 5.35
N MET A 36 10.11 17.52 5.09
CA MET A 36 10.68 17.65 3.73
C MET A 36 10.14 16.58 2.77
N SER A 37 10.07 15.33 3.23
CA SER A 37 9.51 14.24 2.42
C SER A 37 8.06 14.57 2.05
N HIS A 38 7.21 14.99 2.99
CA HIS A 38 5.82 15.34 2.67
C HIS A 38 5.75 16.51 1.66
N LYS A 39 6.61 17.52 1.77
CA LYS A 39 6.66 18.65 0.80
C LYS A 39 7.03 18.21 -0.62
N ILE A 40 7.91 17.23 -0.76
CA ILE A 40 8.31 16.71 -2.08
C ILE A 40 7.20 15.84 -2.67
N ALA A 41 6.60 14.98 -1.84
CA ALA A 41 5.52 14.09 -2.26
C ALA A 41 4.28 14.87 -2.71
N ALA A 42 3.90 15.92 -1.97
CA ALA A 42 2.72 16.74 -2.27
C ALA A 42 2.72 17.34 -3.69
N ARG A 43 3.89 17.43 -4.36
CA ARG A 43 4.00 17.90 -5.75
C ARG A 43 3.48 16.91 -6.79
N TYR A 44 3.30 15.65 -6.41
CA TYR A 44 2.86 14.56 -7.27
C TYR A 44 1.54 13.96 -6.82
N GLU A 45 1.03 14.42 -5.67
CA GLU A 45 -0.20 13.92 -5.10
C GLU A 45 -1.36 14.24 -6.04
N CYS A 46 -2.23 13.25 -6.27
CA CYS A 46 -3.41 13.44 -7.10
C CYS A 46 -4.33 14.51 -6.50
N ASP A 47 -5.03 15.25 -7.37
CA ASP A 47 -6.21 15.99 -6.91
C ASP A 47 -7.27 14.98 -6.45
N GLY A 48 -8.01 15.29 -5.39
CA GLY A 48 -9.06 14.43 -4.85
C GLY A 48 -10.16 14.10 -5.88
N LYS A 49 -10.27 14.86 -6.98
CA LYS A 49 -11.16 14.58 -8.11
C LYS A 49 -10.67 13.47 -9.03
N GLU A 50 -9.37 13.23 -9.08
CA GLU A 50 -8.73 12.24 -9.94
C GLU A 50 -8.69 10.85 -9.28
N VAL A 51 -8.83 10.81 -7.96
CA VAL A 51 -8.81 9.56 -7.19
C VAL A 51 -10.21 8.96 -7.13
N PRO A 52 -10.41 7.70 -7.56
CA PRO A 52 -11.65 6.98 -7.34
C PRO A 52 -12.01 6.94 -5.85
N ARG A 53 -13.30 7.11 -5.52
CA ARG A 53 -13.77 7.03 -4.11
C ARG A 53 -13.44 5.69 -3.46
N VAL A 54 -13.37 4.64 -4.27
CA VAL A 54 -13.05 3.28 -3.85
C VAL A 54 -11.81 2.80 -4.58
N LEU A 55 -10.86 2.27 -3.82
CA LEU A 55 -9.69 1.56 -4.32
C LEU A 55 -9.66 0.13 -3.77
N TRP A 56 -8.86 -0.73 -4.39
CA TRP A 56 -8.80 -2.15 -4.07
C TRP A 56 -7.38 -2.57 -3.67
N ARG A 57 -7.26 -3.39 -2.62
CA ARG A 57 -5.98 -3.98 -2.19
C ARG A 57 -6.09 -5.49 -2.11
N VAL A 58 -5.13 -6.19 -2.70
CA VAL A 58 -4.91 -7.62 -2.42
C VAL A 58 -4.02 -7.75 -1.19
N ARG A 59 -4.43 -8.58 -0.22
CA ARG A 59 -3.68 -8.90 1.01
C ARG A 59 -3.63 -10.42 1.19
N TYR A 60 -2.50 -10.96 1.59
CA TYR A 60 -2.29 -12.38 1.95
C TYR A 60 -1.39 -12.46 3.20
N THR A 61 -1.16 -13.63 3.81
CA THR A 61 -0.39 -13.65 5.07
C THR A 61 1.02 -13.11 4.92
N GLY A 62 1.46 -12.46 5.98
CA GLY A 62 2.74 -11.73 6.01
C GLY A 62 2.69 -10.36 5.34
N GLN A 63 1.62 -10.01 4.60
CA GLN A 63 1.53 -8.71 3.94
C GLN A 63 0.98 -7.62 4.87
N SER A 64 1.77 -6.58 5.09
CA SER A 64 1.40 -5.45 5.95
C SER A 64 0.57 -4.40 5.21
N LEU A 65 -0.37 -3.76 5.93
CA LEU A 65 -1.01 -2.51 5.50
C LEU A 65 -0.08 -1.29 5.59
N LYS A 66 1.15 -1.47 6.09
CA LYS A 66 2.17 -0.43 6.17
C LYS A 66 3.23 -0.67 5.10
N ALA A 67 3.71 0.41 4.52
CA ALA A 67 4.88 0.40 3.66
C ALA A 67 6.10 -0.17 4.41
N ARG A 68 6.99 -0.81 3.66
CA ARG A 68 8.19 -1.45 4.22
C ARG A 68 9.25 -0.45 4.66
N ALA A 69 9.17 0.80 4.20
CA ALA A 69 10.05 1.89 4.59
C ALA A 69 9.28 3.14 5.03
N LYS A 70 9.96 4.02 5.77
CA LYS A 70 9.48 5.37 6.04
C LYS A 70 9.86 6.30 4.88
N PRO A 71 9.02 7.30 4.53
CA PRO A 71 9.41 8.37 3.61
C PRO A 71 10.64 9.10 4.14
N ALA A 72 11.68 9.21 3.30
CA ALA A 72 12.95 9.83 3.67
C ALA A 72 13.59 10.59 2.50
N PHE A 73 12.80 10.97 1.50
CA PHE A 73 13.31 11.66 0.30
C PHE A 73 13.53 13.14 0.59
N LYS A 74 14.73 13.62 0.24
CA LYS A 74 15.21 15.01 0.35
C LYS A 74 15.17 15.75 -0.99
N THR A 75 15.03 15.02 -2.09
CA THR A 75 15.00 15.60 -3.45
C THR A 75 13.94 14.92 -4.32
N LYS A 76 13.53 15.60 -5.41
CA LYS A 76 12.68 15.04 -6.47
C LYS A 76 13.26 13.73 -7.02
N LYS A 77 14.57 13.69 -7.28
CA LYS A 77 15.26 12.50 -7.79
C LYS A 77 15.13 11.29 -6.84
N GLN A 78 15.20 11.52 -5.53
CA GLN A 78 15.03 10.45 -4.54
C GLN A 78 13.59 9.93 -4.48
N PHE A 79 12.60 10.82 -4.62
CA PHE A 79 11.19 10.41 -4.72
C PHE A 79 10.95 9.55 -5.97
N LYS A 80 11.36 10.03 -7.15
CA LYS A 80 11.25 9.27 -8.41
C LYS A 80 11.90 7.89 -8.29
N ARG A 81 13.13 7.84 -7.78
CA ARG A 81 13.85 6.57 -7.59
C ARG A 81 13.10 5.61 -6.67
N ALA A 82 12.45 6.11 -5.62
CA ALA A 82 11.65 5.29 -4.72
C ALA A 82 10.40 4.71 -5.42
N VAL A 83 9.82 5.44 -6.37
CA VAL A 83 8.70 4.96 -7.20
C VAL A 83 9.21 3.90 -8.19
N GLU A 84 10.29 4.16 -8.93
CA GLU A 84 10.88 3.18 -9.85
C GLU A 84 11.23 1.86 -9.15
N LEU A 85 11.80 1.95 -7.95
CA LEU A 85 12.08 0.79 -7.11
C LEU A 85 10.79 0.07 -6.65
N HIS A 86 9.68 0.79 -6.50
CA HIS A 86 8.39 0.18 -6.17
C HIS A 86 7.80 -0.57 -7.37
N LEU A 87 7.92 0.01 -8.56
CA LEU A 87 7.42 -0.57 -9.82
C LEU A 87 8.29 -1.71 -10.35
N ASN A 88 9.51 -1.88 -9.83
CA ASN A 88 10.26 -3.12 -10.04
C ASN A 88 9.74 -4.19 -9.07
N TRP A 89 8.84 -5.07 -9.52
CA TRP A 89 8.25 -6.11 -8.67
C TRP A 89 9.24 -7.15 -8.14
N SER A 90 10.41 -7.28 -8.78
CA SER A 90 11.52 -8.12 -8.32
C SER A 90 12.32 -7.44 -7.18
N ASN A 91 12.07 -6.16 -6.90
CA ASN A 91 12.84 -5.39 -5.96
C ASN A 91 12.59 -5.80 -4.51
N ARG A 92 13.66 -6.20 -3.83
CA ARG A 92 13.64 -6.53 -2.41
C ARG A 92 13.85 -5.31 -1.51
N ILE A 93 14.34 -4.18 -2.04
CA ILE A 93 14.57 -2.95 -1.27
C ILE A 93 13.23 -2.39 -0.76
N PRO A 94 13.08 -2.16 0.55
CA PRO A 94 11.89 -1.54 1.12
C PRO A 94 11.59 -0.16 0.53
N THR A 95 10.33 0.05 0.12
CA THR A 95 9.85 1.33 -0.42
C THR A 95 8.77 1.93 0.49
N PRO A 96 8.55 3.27 0.45
CA PRO A 96 7.66 3.96 1.37
C PRO A 96 6.19 3.98 0.91
N PHE A 97 5.82 3.13 -0.05
CA PHE A 97 4.49 3.09 -0.66
C PHE A 97 3.77 1.76 -0.38
N VAL A 98 2.45 1.80 -0.46
CA VAL A 98 1.56 0.64 -0.52
C VAL A 98 0.72 0.76 -1.79
N ALA A 99 0.78 -0.23 -2.66
CA ALA A 99 0.03 -0.24 -3.91
C ALA A 99 -1.48 -0.52 -3.70
N LEU A 100 -2.30 0.06 -4.55
CA LEU A 100 -3.75 -0.12 -4.64
C LEU A 100 -4.13 -0.18 -6.12
N PHE A 101 -5.29 -0.75 -6.43
CA PHE A 101 -5.84 -0.80 -7.77
C PHE A 101 -7.12 0.04 -7.86
N GLY A 102 -7.30 0.74 -8.98
CA GLY A 102 -8.49 1.52 -9.27
C GLY A 102 -9.70 0.64 -9.53
N THR A 103 -9.49 -0.54 -10.09
CA THR A 103 -10.57 -1.47 -10.45
C THR A 103 -10.54 -2.75 -9.60
N ARG A 104 -11.74 -3.30 -9.35
CA ARG A 104 -11.88 -4.59 -8.67
C ARG A 104 -11.29 -5.71 -9.52
N GLU A 105 -11.57 -5.67 -10.81
CA GLU A 105 -11.14 -6.68 -11.78
C GLU A 105 -9.62 -6.83 -11.81
N HIS A 106 -8.88 -5.72 -11.90
CA HIS A 106 -7.42 -5.79 -11.88
C HIS A 106 -6.90 -6.33 -10.55
N ALA A 107 -7.46 -5.91 -9.41
CA ALA A 107 -7.08 -6.49 -8.12
C ALA A 107 -7.36 -8.01 -8.04
N VAL A 108 -8.46 -8.48 -8.61
CA VAL A 108 -8.78 -9.93 -8.66
C VAL A 108 -7.80 -10.66 -9.59
N ASN A 109 -7.49 -10.12 -10.77
CA ASN A 109 -6.48 -10.71 -11.65
C ASN A 109 -5.10 -10.77 -10.98
N TRP A 110 -4.75 -9.74 -10.21
CA TRP A 110 -3.54 -9.73 -9.39
C TRP A 110 -3.56 -10.81 -8.30
N ALA A 111 -4.71 -11.03 -7.66
CA ALA A 111 -4.90 -12.10 -6.69
C ALA A 111 -4.74 -13.49 -7.32
N LYS A 112 -5.22 -13.70 -8.55
CA LYS A 112 -5.06 -14.97 -9.30
C LYS A 112 -3.59 -15.37 -9.44
N SER A 113 -2.73 -14.43 -9.83
CA SER A 113 -1.29 -14.69 -9.92
C SER A 113 -0.66 -15.04 -8.56
N HIS A 114 -1.28 -14.70 -7.42
CA HIS A 114 -0.80 -15.12 -6.10
C HIS A 114 -1.25 -16.54 -5.74
N PHE A 115 -2.44 -16.97 -6.16
CA PHE A 115 -2.84 -18.37 -6.04
C PHE A 115 -1.90 -19.30 -6.82
N GLU A 116 -1.49 -18.88 -8.02
CA GLU A 116 -0.50 -19.62 -8.84
C GLU A 116 0.87 -19.76 -8.14
N LEU A 117 1.20 -18.85 -7.22
CA LEU A 117 2.41 -18.90 -6.39
C LEU A 117 2.23 -19.73 -5.10
N GLY A 118 1.06 -20.33 -4.88
CA GLY A 118 0.77 -21.20 -3.74
C GLY A 118 0.25 -20.49 -2.48
N TYR A 119 -0.15 -19.21 -2.58
CA TYR A 119 -0.86 -18.55 -1.49
C TYR A 119 -2.32 -19.00 -1.45
N ASP A 120 -2.80 -19.53 -0.34
CA ASP A 120 -4.17 -20.01 -0.13
C ASP A 120 -5.06 -19.00 0.63
N ASP A 121 -4.46 -17.94 1.14
CA ASP A 121 -5.06 -17.02 2.10
C ASP A 121 -5.17 -15.58 1.56
N VAL A 122 -5.76 -15.45 0.37
CA VAL A 122 -5.84 -14.18 -0.34
C VAL A 122 -7.15 -13.44 -0.01
N PHE A 123 -7.02 -12.18 0.38
CA PHE A 123 -8.12 -11.29 0.73
C PHE A 123 -8.12 -10.08 -0.19
N LEU A 124 -9.31 -9.71 -0.64
CA LEU A 124 -9.58 -8.47 -1.34
C LEU A 124 -10.15 -7.43 -0.36
N LEU A 125 -9.47 -6.30 -0.24
CA LEU A 125 -9.92 -5.18 0.59
C LEU A 125 -10.52 -4.09 -0.31
N LYS A 126 -11.74 -3.69 0.02
CA LYS A 126 -12.39 -2.49 -0.52
C LYS A 126 -12.02 -1.30 0.37
N ILE A 127 -11.35 -0.30 -0.18
CA ILE A 127 -10.75 0.82 0.55
C ILE A 127 -11.46 2.13 0.20
N ASP A 128 -11.83 2.90 1.21
CA ASP A 128 -12.31 4.27 1.12
C ASP A 128 -11.11 5.22 0.91
N ALA A 129 -10.98 5.75 -0.30
CA ALA A 129 -9.83 6.58 -0.66
C ALA A 129 -9.79 7.90 0.11
N SER A 130 -10.94 8.45 0.52
CA SER A 130 -11.00 9.73 1.23
C SER A 130 -10.43 9.65 2.66
N LYS A 131 -10.14 8.44 3.16
CA LYS A 131 -9.57 8.17 4.48
C LYS A 131 -8.09 7.78 4.43
N LEU A 132 -7.47 7.87 3.26
CA LEU A 132 -6.06 7.61 3.07
C LEU A 132 -5.22 8.88 3.27
N GLY A 133 -3.91 8.69 3.40
CA GLY A 133 -2.94 9.80 3.28
C GLY A 133 -2.64 10.10 1.81
N PRO A 134 -1.48 10.71 1.50
CA PRO A 134 -1.12 11.05 0.12
C PRO A 134 -1.21 9.87 -0.84
N ILE A 135 -1.88 10.10 -1.98
CA ILE A 135 -2.13 9.13 -3.04
C ILE A 135 -1.51 9.62 -4.34
N PHE A 136 -0.91 8.71 -5.10
CA PHE A 136 -0.30 9.00 -6.40
C PHE A 136 -0.79 7.98 -7.42
N GLN A 137 -1.28 8.44 -8.57
CA GLN A 137 -1.63 7.56 -9.69
C GLN A 137 -0.37 7.23 -10.48
N VAL A 138 -0.07 5.94 -10.64
CA VAL A 138 1.18 5.50 -11.28
C VAL A 138 1.26 5.95 -12.73
N ARG A 139 0.14 5.95 -13.46
CA ARG A 139 0.07 6.46 -14.83
C ARG A 139 0.69 7.87 -14.97
N TYR A 140 0.25 8.82 -14.16
CA TYR A 140 0.74 10.21 -14.21
C TYR A 140 2.20 10.31 -13.76
N LEU A 141 2.61 9.48 -12.81
CA LEU A 141 4.01 9.40 -12.40
C LEU A 141 4.91 8.95 -13.56
N VAL A 142 4.51 7.92 -14.31
CA VAL A 142 5.29 7.39 -15.43
C VAL A 142 5.29 8.36 -16.62
N GLN A 143 4.12 8.90 -16.98
CA GLN A 143 3.96 9.76 -18.16
C GLN A 143 4.51 11.18 -17.96
N ASP A 144 4.18 11.83 -16.83
CA ASP A 144 4.45 13.26 -16.65
C ASP A 144 5.70 13.54 -15.81
N SER A 145 6.14 12.54 -15.04
CA SER A 145 7.21 12.72 -14.05
C SER A 145 8.52 12.04 -14.42
N ASP A 146 8.70 11.57 -15.66
CA ASP A 146 9.96 11.00 -16.14
C ASP A 146 10.47 9.94 -15.14
N ILE A 147 9.58 8.97 -14.86
CA ILE A 147 9.82 7.78 -14.05
C ILE A 147 9.86 6.60 -15.01
N HIS A 148 10.92 5.82 -14.94
CA HIS A 148 11.10 4.68 -15.83
C HIS A 148 10.63 3.38 -15.17
N THR A 149 9.87 2.59 -15.91
CA THR A 149 9.45 1.23 -15.53
C THR A 149 9.56 0.30 -16.72
N LEU A 150 9.82 -0.98 -16.44
CA LEU A 150 9.78 -2.06 -17.43
C LEU A 150 8.42 -2.77 -17.45
N LEU A 151 7.50 -2.39 -16.54
CA LEU A 151 6.15 -2.92 -16.55
C LEU A 151 5.40 -2.40 -17.79
N PRO A 152 4.62 -3.25 -18.48
CA PRO A 152 3.71 -2.79 -19.51
C PRO A 152 2.60 -1.92 -18.90
N GLU A 153 2.08 -0.98 -19.69
CA GLU A 153 1.08 0.00 -19.24
C GLU A 153 -0.15 -0.65 -18.61
N SER A 154 -0.63 -1.76 -19.15
CA SER A 154 -1.77 -2.51 -18.62
C SER A 154 -1.61 -2.96 -17.16
N MET A 155 -0.37 -3.12 -16.68
CA MET A 155 -0.09 -3.55 -15.31
C MET A 155 -0.09 -2.40 -14.29
N TYR A 156 0.05 -1.14 -14.72
CA TYR A 156 0.18 0.00 -13.81
C TYR A 156 -0.82 1.14 -14.05
N ASN A 157 -1.60 1.08 -15.13
CA ASN A 157 -2.46 2.19 -15.58
C ASN A 157 -3.47 2.66 -14.52
N ASP A 158 -4.07 1.72 -13.79
CA ASP A 158 -4.97 1.97 -12.66
C ASP A 158 -4.32 1.65 -11.31
N GLU A 159 -2.99 1.53 -11.25
CA GLU A 159 -2.27 1.38 -9.98
C GLU A 159 -2.16 2.75 -9.29
N PHE A 160 -2.42 2.75 -7.99
CA PHE A 160 -2.28 3.89 -7.10
C PHE A 160 -1.30 3.55 -5.97
N LEU A 161 -0.45 4.51 -5.60
CA LEU A 161 0.49 4.39 -4.50
C LEU A 161 0.01 5.24 -3.33
N VAL A 162 -0.11 4.62 -2.15
CA VAL A 162 -0.37 5.34 -0.90
C VAL A 162 0.91 5.49 -0.12
N LEU A 163 1.20 6.71 0.34
CA LEU A 163 2.37 6.96 1.17
C LEU A 163 2.17 6.36 2.58
N ARG A 164 3.19 5.65 3.08
CA ARG A 164 3.30 5.09 4.45
C ARG A 164 2.39 3.93 4.80
N LYS A 165 1.07 4.07 4.71
CA LYS A 165 0.13 3.04 5.19
C LYS A 165 -1.31 3.23 4.73
N ILE A 166 -2.02 2.11 4.60
CA ILE A 166 -3.48 2.04 4.61
C ILE A 166 -3.93 2.02 6.08
N THR A 167 -4.88 2.87 6.45
CA THR A 167 -5.41 2.89 7.82
C THR A 167 -6.56 1.90 7.97
N ARG A 168 -6.70 1.22 9.10
CA ARG A 168 -7.82 0.27 9.30
C ARG A 168 -9.19 0.94 9.11
N ARG A 169 -9.32 2.21 9.47
CA ARG A 169 -10.55 3.01 9.29
C ARG A 169 -10.91 3.27 7.81
N SER A 170 -9.95 3.14 6.90
CA SER A 170 -10.19 3.23 5.46
C SER A 170 -10.71 1.92 4.85
N ILE A 171 -10.66 0.80 5.57
CA ILE A 171 -11.17 -0.48 5.04
C ILE A 171 -12.69 -0.48 5.19
N ILE A 172 -13.39 -0.53 4.06
CA ILE A 172 -14.86 -0.62 3.99
C ILE A 172 -15.29 -2.08 4.18
N ARG A 173 -14.65 -2.98 3.43
CA ARG A 173 -14.96 -4.41 3.41
C ARG A 173 -13.68 -5.21 3.17
N GLU A 174 -13.63 -6.37 3.79
CA GLU A 174 -12.66 -7.40 3.54
C GLU A 174 -13.40 -8.63 3.00
N THR A 175 -12.87 -9.26 1.97
CA THR A 175 -13.49 -10.42 1.32
C THR A 175 -12.41 -11.45 1.08
N TYR A 176 -12.59 -12.65 1.64
CA TYR A 176 -11.75 -13.79 1.30
C TYR A 176 -12.02 -14.17 -0.15
N LEU A 177 -10.95 -14.41 -0.92
CA LEU A 177 -11.04 -14.91 -2.28
C LEU A 177 -10.69 -16.39 -2.25
N SER A 178 -11.52 -17.22 -2.89
CA SER A 178 -11.15 -18.59 -3.18
C SER A 178 -10.60 -18.70 -4.60
N CYS A 179 -9.75 -19.69 -4.86
CA CYS A 179 -9.23 -19.97 -6.19
C CYS A 179 -10.35 -20.30 -7.23
N ILE A 180 -11.56 -20.59 -6.76
CA ILE A 180 -12.68 -21.14 -7.55
C ILE A 180 -13.74 -20.07 -7.90
N ASP A 181 -13.64 -18.84 -7.40
CA ASP A 181 -14.68 -17.81 -7.62
C ASP A 181 -14.67 -17.27 -9.06
N GLU A 182 -15.32 -18.01 -9.96
CA GLU A 182 -15.84 -17.52 -11.23
C GLU A 182 -16.97 -16.52 -10.95
N TYR A 183 -16.65 -15.23 -11.12
CA TYR A 183 -17.58 -14.18 -11.55
C TYR A 183 -18.97 -14.14 -10.88
N SER A 184 -19.05 -14.09 -9.55
CA SER A 184 -20.32 -13.71 -8.90
C SER A 184 -20.50 -12.18 -8.93
N SER A 185 -21.21 -11.70 -9.96
CA SER A 185 -21.66 -10.33 -10.11
C SER A 185 -22.90 -10.06 -9.23
N GLU A 186 -22.69 -9.73 -7.96
CA GLU A 186 -23.78 -9.24 -7.11
C GLU A 186 -24.02 -7.74 -7.34
N ASP A 187 -24.77 -7.43 -8.40
CA ASP A 187 -25.60 -6.22 -8.49
C ASP A 187 -26.96 -6.59 -9.09
N SER A 188 -27.72 -7.42 -8.38
CA SER A 188 -29.13 -7.65 -8.71
C SER A 188 -29.98 -6.58 -8.01
N VAL A 189 -30.28 -5.56 -8.81
CA VAL A 189 -31.18 -4.46 -8.51
C VAL A 189 -32.57 -4.97 -8.11
N ARG A 190 -33.04 -4.46 -6.98
CA ARG A 190 -34.41 -4.52 -6.47
C ARG A 190 -35.37 -3.78 -7.42
N ARG A 191 -36.34 -4.47 -8.03
CA ARG A 191 -37.59 -3.94 -8.65
C ARG A 191 -38.62 -5.08 -8.64
N SER A 192 -39.52 -5.14 -7.65
CA SER A 192 -40.86 -4.55 -7.60
C SER A 192 -41.81 -4.99 -8.72
N SER A 193 -42.71 -5.90 -8.33
CA SER A 193 -44.16 -5.98 -8.63
C SER A 193 -44.65 -5.89 -10.07
N GLU A 194 -45.30 -6.97 -10.52
CA GLU A 194 -46.53 -6.93 -11.32
C GLU A 194 -47.34 -8.20 -11.01
N GLU A 195 -48.42 -8.03 -10.24
CA GLU A 195 -49.52 -8.99 -10.12
C GLU A 195 -50.34 -8.93 -11.41
N SER A 196 -50.43 -10.03 -12.14
CA SER A 196 -51.36 -10.18 -13.26
C SER A 196 -52.57 -11.00 -12.79
N ASN A 197 -53.69 -10.32 -12.54
CA ASN A 197 -55.01 -10.95 -12.46
C ASN A 197 -55.47 -11.22 -13.89
N GLU A 198 -55.67 -12.49 -14.24
CA GLU A 198 -56.43 -12.89 -15.42
C GLU A 198 -57.65 -13.68 -14.94
N ASP A 199 -58.75 -12.95 -14.75
CA ASP A 199 -60.09 -13.52 -14.77
C ASP A 199 -60.66 -13.38 -16.19
N GLU A 200 -61.45 -14.38 -16.56
CA GLU A 200 -62.48 -14.43 -17.61
C GLU A 200 -62.28 -15.38 -18.81
N ASP A 201 -63.32 -16.21 -18.94
CA ASP A 201 -63.92 -16.85 -20.11
C ASP A 201 -63.33 -18.16 -20.68
N VAL A 202 -63.86 -19.28 -20.16
CA VAL A 202 -63.97 -20.55 -20.87
C VAL A 202 -65.45 -20.88 -21.13
N LEU A 203 -65.81 -20.79 -22.40
CA LEU A 203 -67.06 -21.23 -23.04
C LEU A 203 -67.37 -22.71 -22.77
N VAL A 204 -68.64 -23.04 -22.49
CA VAL A 204 -69.20 -24.37 -22.79
C VAL A 204 -70.64 -24.25 -23.30
N GLY A 205 -70.82 -24.68 -24.55
CA GLY A 205 -71.90 -25.59 -25.01
C GLY A 205 -73.34 -25.12 -24.94
#